data_AF-A0A486XHL4-F1
#
_entry.id   AF-A0A486XHL4-F1
#
_cell.length_a   1.000
_cell.length_b   1.000
_cell.length_c   1.000
_cell.angle_alpha   90.00
_cell.angle_beta   90.00
_cell.angle_gamma   90.00
#
_symmetry.space_group_name_H-M   'P 1'
#
loop_
_entity.id
_entity.type
_entity.pdbx_description
1 polymer ?
#
loop_
_entity_poly.entity_id
_entity_poly.type
_entity_poly.pdbx_seq_one_letter_code
_entity_poly.pdbx_strand_id
1 'polypeptide(L)'
;MNSNESDYLLTFEWDSKNDILEIHGNDKGLEKLKNMVDSLLNKTRDDHLHLMTKNWGGNELSDDKQCVENELINHVKLFKWTVKT
;
A
#
# COMPACT_ATOMS: atom_id res chain seq x y z
N MET A 1 14.77 17.75 -17.49
CA MET A 1 14.50 16.80 -16.40
C MET A 1 13.02 16.45 -16.51
N ASN A 2 12.70 15.20 -16.87
CA ASN A 2 11.33 14.76 -17.11
C ASN A 2 10.63 14.50 -15.77
N SER A 3 9.88 15.48 -15.28
CA SER A 3 9.10 15.40 -14.03
C SER A 3 7.80 14.59 -14.22
N ASN A 4 7.93 13.31 -14.54
CA ASN A 4 6.82 12.36 -14.63
C ASN A 4 7.09 11.10 -13.78
N GLU A 5 7.86 11.22 -12.69
CA GLU A 5 7.87 10.20 -11.65
C GLU A 5 6.61 10.36 -10.80
N SER A 6 5.55 9.70 -11.28
CA SER A 6 4.28 9.37 -10.62
C SER A 6 3.72 10.35 -9.58
N ASP A 7 2.70 11.11 -9.98
CA ASP A 7 1.87 11.97 -9.12
C ASP A 7 1.17 11.27 -7.93
N TYR A 8 1.38 9.98 -7.67
CA TYR A 8 0.74 9.26 -6.57
C TYR A 8 1.76 8.88 -5.50
N LEU A 9 1.39 9.14 -4.25
CA LEU A 9 2.15 8.81 -3.05
C LEU A 9 1.31 7.85 -2.22
N LEU A 10 1.82 6.66 -1.92
CA LEU A 10 1.20 5.72 -0.99
C LEU A 10 2.29 4.90 -0.29
N THR A 11 2.44 5.05 1.02
CA THR A 11 3.39 4.27 1.83
C THR A 11 2.68 3.59 3.00
N PHE A 12 3.25 2.48 3.43
CA PHE A 12 2.89 1.80 4.67
C PHE A 12 4.12 1.84 5.56
N GLU A 13 3.98 2.41 6.75
CA GLU A 13 5.09 2.72 7.64
C GLU A 13 4.80 2.18 9.03
N TRP A 14 5.77 1.46 9.60
CA TRP A 14 5.67 0.89 10.93
C TRP A 14 6.31 1.83 11.95
N ASP A 15 5.49 2.40 12.82
CA ASP A 15 5.94 3.08 14.04
C ASP A 15 6.13 2.03 15.14
N SER A 16 7.37 1.55 15.27
CA SER A 16 7.76 0.54 16.26
C SER A 16 7.72 1.06 17.70
N LYS A 17 7.73 2.38 17.90
CA LYS A 17 7.71 2.99 19.23
C LYS A 17 6.30 2.96 19.82
N ASN A 18 5.29 3.22 19.00
CA ASN A 18 3.89 3.24 19.43
C ASN A 18 3.08 2.01 19.02
N ASP A 19 3.69 1.05 18.30
CA ASP A 19 3.05 -0.17 17.80
C ASP A 19 1.90 0.14 16.81
N ILE A 20 2.16 1.07 15.87
CA ILE A 20 1.16 1.58 14.92
C ILE A 20 1.62 1.35 13.48
N LEU A 21 0.72 0.80 12.67
CA LEU A 21 0.86 0.83 11.21
C LEU A 21 0.20 2.10 10.67
N GLU A 22 0.99 2.95 10.04
CA GLU A 22 0.53 4.17 9.40
C GLU A 22 0.42 3.96 7.88
N ILE A 23 -0.65 4.48 7.30
CA ILE A 23 -0.86 4.50 5.84
C ILE A 23 -0.86 5.96 5.42
N HIS A 24 0.17 6.36 4.68
CA HIS A 24 0.30 7.72 4.18
C HIS A 24 0.00 7.75 2.70
N GLY A 25 -0.72 8.76 2.23
CA GLY A 25 -0.87 8.97 0.80
C GLY A 25 -1.47 10.31 0.44
N ASN A 26 -1.18 10.75 -0.78
CA ASN A 26 -1.89 11.87 -1.39
C ASN A 26 -3.21 11.38 -2.03
N ASP A 27 -4.03 12.29 -2.56
CA ASP A 27 -5.33 11.96 -3.15
C ASP A 27 -5.25 10.81 -4.16
N LYS A 28 -4.25 10.83 -5.05
CA LYS A 28 -4.06 9.80 -6.08
C LYS A 28 -3.63 8.45 -5.48
N GLY A 29 -2.80 8.46 -4.44
CA GLY A 29 -2.37 7.23 -3.76
C GLY A 29 -3.48 6.58 -2.94
N LEU A 30 -4.28 7.39 -2.25
CA LEU A 30 -5.46 6.90 -1.51
C LEU A 30 -6.55 6.38 -2.46
N GLU A 31 -6.77 7.04 -3.60
CA GLU A 31 -7.67 6.53 -4.64
C GLU A 31 -7.15 5.21 -5.24
N LYS A 32 -5.83 5.07 -5.41
CA LYS A 32 -5.22 3.79 -5.84
C LYS A 32 -5.45 2.69 -4.79
N LEU A 33 -5.27 2.98 -3.50
CA LEU A 33 -5.56 2.03 -2.42
C LEU A 33 -7.03 1.58 -2.44
N LYS A 34 -7.95 2.53 -2.55
CA LYS A 34 -9.38 2.25 -2.69
C LYS A 34 -9.67 1.31 -3.88
N ASN A 35 -9.11 1.60 -5.06
CA ASN A 35 -9.30 0.75 -6.23
C ASN A 35 -8.75 -0.68 -6.05
N MET A 36 -7.63 -0.84 -5.32
CA MET A 36 -7.09 -2.17 -4.98
C MET A 36 -8.04 -2.93 -4.04
N VAL A 37 -8.60 -2.25 -3.04
CA VAL A 37 -9.63 -2.83 -2.16
C VAL A 37 -10.87 -3.22 -2.95
N ASP A 38 -11.37 -2.34 -3.82
CA ASP A 38 -12.53 -2.61 -4.68
C ASP A 38 -12.28 -3.83 -5.59
N SER A 39 -11.06 -3.99 -6.11
CA SER A 39 -10.69 -5.16 -6.92
C SER A 39 -10.75 -6.47 -6.13
N LEU A 40 -10.37 -6.45 -4.84
CA LEU A 40 -10.54 -7.59 -3.94
C LEU A 40 -12.01 -7.83 -3.62
N LEU A 41 -12.79 -6.78 -3.35
CA LEU A 41 -14.23 -6.89 -3.07
C LEU A 41 -14.99 -7.56 -4.23
N ASN A 42 -14.53 -7.40 -5.47
CA ASN A 42 -15.11 -8.05 -6.66
C ASN A 42 -14.76 -9.55 -6.81
N LYS A 43 -13.86 -10.11 -6.00
CA LYS A 43 -13.53 -11.55 -6.03
C LYS A 43 -14.66 -12.41 -5.45
N THR A 44 -14.89 -13.62 -5.96
CA THR A 44 -15.96 -14.49 -5.44
C THR A 44 -15.49 -15.48 -4.37
N ARG A 45 -14.18 -15.56 -4.14
CA ARG A 45 -13.52 -16.49 -3.21
C ARG A 45 -12.44 -15.75 -2.43
N ASP A 46 -11.83 -16.47 -1.49
CA ASP A 46 -10.61 -16.03 -0.81
C ASP A 46 -9.54 -15.66 -1.83
N ASP A 47 -8.94 -14.49 -1.68
CA ASP A 47 -7.91 -13.98 -2.59
C ASP A 47 -7.02 -12.96 -1.86
N HIS A 48 -5.93 -12.54 -2.49
CA HIS A 48 -5.07 -11.50 -1.95
C HIS A 48 -4.33 -10.72 -3.03
N LEU A 49 -3.89 -9.52 -2.66
CA LEU A 49 -2.99 -8.69 -3.46
C LEU A 49 -1.64 -8.56 -2.79
N HIS A 50 -0.60 -8.43 -3.61
CA HIS A 50 0.73 -8.03 -3.20
C HIS A 50 0.91 -6.56 -3.59
N LEU A 51 1.25 -5.72 -2.63
CA LEU A 51 1.59 -4.33 -2.85
C LEU A 51 3.06 -4.17 -2.51
N MET A 52 3.87 -3.76 -3.48
CA MET A 52 5.31 -3.64 -3.31
C MET A 52 5.80 -2.26 -3.75
N THR A 53 6.89 -1.81 -3.11
CA THR A 53 7.62 -0.62 -3.54
C THR A 53 8.42 -0.91 -4.81
N LYS A 54 8.87 0.13 -5.54
CA LYS A 54 9.63 -0.03 -6.79
C LYS A 54 10.96 -0.74 -6.55
N ASN A 55 11.61 -0.47 -5.42
CA ASN A 55 12.85 -1.16 -5.04
C ASN A 55 12.66 -2.66 -4.77
N TRP A 56 11.42 -3.12 -4.53
CA TRP A 56 11.05 -4.53 -4.39
C TRP A 56 10.36 -5.10 -5.64
N GLY A 57 10.43 -4.38 -6.76
CA GLY A 57 9.88 -4.81 -8.06
C GLY A 57 8.38 -4.58 -8.22
N GLY A 58 7.74 -3.85 -7.30
CA GLY A 58 6.34 -3.44 -7.40
C GLY A 58 6.15 -2.06 -8.02
N ASN A 59 4.89 -1.67 -8.11
CA ASN A 59 4.50 -0.29 -8.46
C ASN A 59 3.23 0.14 -7.70
N GLU A 60 2.92 -0.55 -6.61
CA GLU A 60 1.71 -0.31 -5.84
C GLU A 60 1.96 0.72 -4.72
N LEU A 61 3.17 0.69 -4.15
CA LEU A 61 3.62 1.55 -3.07
C LEU A 61 4.76 2.46 -3.55
N SER A 62 4.88 3.64 -2.95
CA SER A 62 6.02 4.53 -3.14
C SER A 62 7.19 4.12 -2.24
N ASP A 63 8.41 4.38 -2.70
CA ASP A 63 9.63 4.32 -1.89
C ASP A 63 9.85 5.60 -1.05
N ASP A 64 9.04 6.63 -1.27
CA ASP A 64 9.17 7.94 -0.63
C ASP A 64 8.57 7.93 0.78
N LYS A 65 9.37 7.50 1.76
CA LYS A 65 9.01 7.48 3.18
C LYS A 65 8.65 8.88 3.71
N GLN A 66 7.55 8.98 4.48
CA GLN A 66 7.02 10.24 5.01
C GLN A 66 7.50 10.53 6.44
N CYS A 67 7.60 9.51 7.30
CA CYS A 67 8.11 9.66 8.66
C CYS A 67 9.55 9.16 8.77
N VAL A 68 10.47 10.05 9.18
CA VAL A 68 11.90 9.71 9.30
C VAL A 68 12.18 8.60 10.32
N GLU A 69 11.41 8.54 11.40
CA GLU A 69 11.59 7.59 12.49
C GLU A 69 10.93 6.23 12.22
N ASN A 70 9.95 6.17 11.31
CA ASN A 70 9.23 4.92 11.03
C ASN A 70 10.03 4.02 10.07
N GLU A 71 9.70 2.74 10.07
CA GLU A 71 10.22 1.77 9.12
C GLU A 71 9.30 1.67 7.91
N LEU A 72 9.84 1.85 6.69
CA LEU A 72 9.05 1.68 5.46
C LEU A 72 8.81 0.18 5.21
N ILE A 73 7.54 -0.21 5.12
CA ILE A 73 7.13 -1.57 4.77
C ILE A 73 7.10 -1.73 3.26
N ASN A 74 8.09 -2.43 2.72
CA ASN A 74 8.26 -2.60 1.28
C ASN A 74 7.29 -3.59 0.63
N HIS A 75 6.67 -4.48 1.42
CA HIS A 75 5.75 -5.49 0.92
C HIS A 75 4.55 -5.65 1.86
N VAL A 76 3.38 -5.25 1.38
CA VAL A 76 2.11 -5.40 2.09
C VAL A 76 1.25 -6.41 1.33
N LYS A 77 0.55 -7.27 2.08
CA LYS A 77 -0.45 -8.16 1.52
C LYS A 77 -1.83 -7.77 2.02
N LEU A 78 -2.76 -7.54 1.09
CA LEU A 78 -4.17 -7.34 1.40
C LEU A 78 -4.92 -8.62 1.10
N PHE A 79 -5.57 -9.20 2.11
CA PHE A 79 -6.32 -10.44 1.98
C PHE A 79 -7.82 -10.16 1.99
N LYS A 80 -8.54 -10.88 1.14
CA LYS A 80 -9.98 -11.07 1.25
C LYS A 80 -10.25 -12.51 1.68
N TRP A 81 -11.04 -12.65 2.72
CA TRP A 81 -11.54 -13.92 3.20
C TRP A 81 -13.06 -13.95 3.08
N THR A 82 -13.60 -15.05 2.58
CA THR A 82 -15.00 -15.39 2.75
C THR A 82 -15.21 -15.80 4.20
N VAL A 83 -16.37 -15.42 4.77
CA VAL A 83 -16.68 -15.77 6.15
C VAL A 83 -16.73 -17.30 6.25
N LYS A 84 -15.95 -17.87 7.17
CA LYS A 84 -16.04 -19.28 7.51
C LYS A 84 -17.37 -19.50 8.23
N THR A 85 -18.35 -20.06 7.52
CA THR A 85 -19.59 -20.59 8.11
C THR A 85 -19.34 -21.91 8.81
#